data_AF-R6BTN6-F1
#
_entry.id   AF-R6BTN6-F1
#
_cell.length_a   1.000
_cell.length_b   1.000
_cell.length_c   1.000
_cell.angle_alpha   90.00
_cell.angle_beta   90.00
_cell.angle_gamma   90.00
#
_symmetry.space_group_name_H-M   'P 1'
#
loop_
_entity.id
_entity.type
_entity.pdbx_description
1 polymer ?
#
loop_
_entity_poly.entity_id
_entity_poly.type
_entity_poly.pdbx_seq_one_letter_code
_entity_poly.pdbx_strand_id
1 'polypeptide(L)'
;MANRSSNVAAVPEAKGALDRFKMEVASELGVPLTDGYNGNLTSKQNGSVGGYMVKKMIEAQERQMSGGAGSGMNGNGSAQY
;
A
#
# COMPACT_ATOMS: atom_id res chain seq x y z
N MET A 1 -19.36 25.77 2.55
CA MET A 1 -18.12 25.24 1.92
C MET A 1 -18.29 23.74 1.73
N ALA A 2 -18.30 23.26 0.49
CA ALA A 2 -18.37 21.82 0.23
C ALA A 2 -16.98 21.22 0.47
N ASN A 3 -16.84 20.40 1.51
CA ASN A 3 -15.64 19.64 1.79
C ASN A 3 -15.49 18.58 0.69
N ARG A 4 -14.80 18.91 -0.41
CA ARG A 4 -14.43 17.92 -1.42
C ARG A 4 -13.37 17.06 -0.77
N SER A 5 -13.74 15.85 -0.34
CA SER A 5 -12.74 14.85 0.03
C SER A 5 -11.90 14.58 -1.21
N SER A 6 -10.75 15.22 -1.29
CA SER A 6 -9.80 14.96 -2.36
C SER A 6 -9.15 13.62 -2.03
N ASN A 7 -9.44 12.58 -2.81
CA ASN A 7 -8.73 11.29 -2.76
C ASN A 7 -7.28 11.48 -3.24
N VAL A 8 -6.49 12.20 -2.44
CA VAL A 8 -5.09 12.47 -2.69
C VAL A 8 -4.29 11.49 -1.86
N ALA A 9 -3.31 10.84 -2.49
CA ALA A 9 -2.39 9.99 -1.77
C ALA A 9 -1.67 10.81 -0.68
N ALA A 10 -1.54 10.23 0.52
CA ALA A 10 -0.85 10.90 1.63
C ALA A 10 0.60 11.28 1.28
N VAL A 11 1.22 10.53 0.37
CA VAL A 11 2.54 10.79 -0.22
C VAL A 11 2.33 10.99 -1.72
N PRO A 12 2.24 12.23 -2.22
CA PRO A 12 1.98 12.51 -3.64
C PRO A 12 3.00 11.87 -4.59
N GLU A 13 4.26 11.81 -4.18
CA GLU A 13 5.38 11.23 -4.94
C GLU A 13 5.18 9.73 -5.18
N ALA A 14 4.45 9.04 -4.28
CA ALA A 14 4.17 7.61 -4.38
C ALA A 14 2.99 7.30 -5.30
N LYS A 15 2.27 8.30 -5.83
CA LYS A 15 1.05 8.09 -6.64
C LYS A 15 1.29 7.14 -7.81
N GLY A 16 2.37 7.34 -8.57
CA GLY A 16 2.69 6.48 -9.71
C GLY A 16 2.99 5.03 -9.30
N ALA A 17 3.65 4.82 -8.16
CA ALA A 17 3.89 3.48 -7.62
C ALA A 17 2.60 2.82 -7.15
N LEU A 18 1.73 3.58 -6.47
CA LEU A 18 0.41 3.10 -6.02
C LEU A 18 -0.50 2.72 -7.19
N ASP A 19 -0.46 3.49 -8.29
CA ASP A 19 -1.24 3.20 -9.49
C ASP A 19 -0.76 1.90 -10.17
N ARG A 20 0.56 1.67 -10.26
CA ARG A 20 1.10 0.39 -10.75
C ARG A 20 0.70 -0.77 -9.86
N PHE A 21 0.87 -0.62 -8.55
CA PHE A 21 0.52 -1.64 -7.57
C PHE A 21 -0.98 -2.00 -7.63
N LYS A 22 -1.86 -1.01 -7.80
CA LYS A 22 -3.30 -1.23 -8.02
C LYS A 22 -3.57 -2.11 -9.24
N MET A 23 -2.88 -1.85 -10.36
CA MET A 23 -3.05 -2.62 -11.60
C MET A 23 -2.49 -4.04 -11.48
N GLU A 24 -1.37 -4.22 -10.77
CA GLU A 24 -0.80 -5.54 -10.46
C GLU A 24 -1.78 -6.37 -9.63
N VAL A 25 -2.30 -5.80 -8.54
CA VAL A 25 -3.29 -6.46 -7.69
C VAL A 25 -4.58 -6.81 -8.45
N ALA A 26 -5.06 -5.90 -9.30
CA ALA A 26 -6.23 -6.17 -10.14
C ALA A 26 -5.98 -7.37 -11.07
N SER A 27 -4.80 -7.44 -11.68
CA SER A 27 -4.38 -8.53 -12.55
C SER A 27 -4.32 -9.86 -11.81
N GLU A 28 -3.73 -9.89 -10.60
CA GLU A 28 -3.68 -11.08 -9.75
C GLU A 28 -5.08 -11.60 -9.36
N LEU A 29 -6.03 -10.69 -9.12
CA LEU A 29 -7.41 -11.02 -8.76
C LEU A 29 -8.29 -11.34 -9.98
N GLY A 30 -7.79 -11.21 -11.20
CA GLY A 30 -8.57 -11.37 -12.44
C GLY A 30 -9.67 -10.31 -12.59
N VAL A 31 -9.52 -9.15 -11.95
CA VAL A 31 -10.46 -8.03 -12.07
C VAL A 31 -10.04 -7.20 -13.28
N PRO A 32 -10.94 -6.98 -14.28
CA PRO A 32 -10.62 -6.21 -15.48
C PRO A 32 -10.64 -4.70 -15.21
N LEU A 33 -9.80 -4.25 -14.27
CA LEU A 33 -9.62 -2.85 -13.94
C LEU A 33 -8.85 -2.15 -15.07
N THR A 34 -9.20 -0.89 -15.34
CA THR A 34 -8.53 -0.04 -16.32
C THR A 34 -8.01 1.25 -15.66
N ASP A 35 -7.11 1.97 -16.32
CA ASP A 35 -6.67 3.30 -15.87
C ASP A 35 -7.82 4.35 -15.97
N GLY A 36 -8.81 4.07 -16.82
CA GLY A 36 -9.96 4.96 -17.05
C GLY A 36 -11.15 4.72 -16.13
N TYR A 37 -12.33 4.85 -16.70
CA TYR A 37 -13.59 4.69 -15.98
C TYR A 37 -13.87 3.21 -15.65
N ASN A 38 -14.05 2.91 -14.36
CA ASN A 38 -14.34 1.56 -13.85
C ASN A 38 -15.74 1.43 -13.23
N GLY A 39 -16.67 2.35 -13.54
CA GLY A 39 -18.01 2.34 -12.96
C GLY A 39 -18.93 1.26 -13.54
N ASN A 40 -18.52 0.59 -14.62
CA ASN A 40 -19.14 -0.62 -15.12
C ASN A 40 -18.81 -1.86 -14.29
N LEU A 41 -17.75 -1.82 -13.48
CA LEU A 41 -17.41 -2.91 -12.56
C LEU A 41 -18.32 -2.86 -11.34
N THR A 42 -18.62 -4.04 -10.80
CA THR A 42 -19.39 -4.12 -9.55
C THR A 42 -18.59 -3.48 -8.41
N SER A 43 -19.30 -2.89 -7.44
CA SER A 43 -18.67 -2.34 -6.23
C SER A 43 -17.80 -3.37 -5.51
N LYS A 44 -18.18 -4.65 -5.57
CA LYS A 44 -17.41 -5.76 -5.02
C LYS A 44 -16.05 -5.93 -5.72
N GLN A 45 -16.00 -5.84 -7.05
CA GLN A 45 -14.76 -5.94 -7.83
C GLN A 45 -13.81 -4.76 -7.55
N ASN A 46 -14.32 -3.54 -7.61
CA ASN A 46 -13.53 -2.35 -7.28
C ASN A 46 -13.02 -2.39 -5.82
N GLY A 47 -13.91 -2.75 -4.89
CA GLY A 47 -13.59 -2.90 -3.48
C GLY A 47 -12.58 -4.00 -3.20
N SER A 48 -12.64 -5.15 -3.90
CA SER A 48 -11.71 -6.24 -3.68
C SER A 48 -10.27 -5.86 -4.04
N VAL A 49 -10.06 -5.07 -5.10
CA VAL A 49 -8.72 -4.59 -5.47
C VAL A 49 -8.14 -3.73 -4.35
N GLY A 50 -8.89 -2.71 -3.89
CA GLY A 50 -8.44 -1.83 -2.80
C GLY A 50 -8.17 -2.59 -1.49
N GLY A 51 -9.05 -3.53 -1.12
CA GLY A 51 -8.86 -4.35 0.08
C GLY A 51 -7.61 -5.23 0.02
N TYR A 52 -7.33 -5.83 -1.14
CA TYR A 52 -6.15 -6.69 -1.32
C TYR A 52 -4.84 -5.89 -1.40
N MET A 53 -4.88 -4.67 -1.94
CA MET A 53 -3.76 -3.72 -1.86
C MET A 53 -3.40 -3.46 -0.40
N VAL A 54 -4.37 -3.13 0.45
CA VAL A 54 -4.15 -2.88 1.89
C VAL A 54 -3.60 -4.13 2.58
N LYS A 55 -4.17 -5.30 2.29
CA LYS A 55 -3.69 -6.58 2.85
C LYS A 55 -2.20 -6.80 2.55
N LYS A 56 -1.78 -6.67 1.28
CA LYS A 56 -0.38 -6.83 0.88
C LYS A 56 0.55 -5.79 1.50
N MET A 57 0.10 -4.54 1.63
CA MET A 57 0.87 -3.48 2.30
C MET A 57 1.11 -3.82 3.77
N ILE A 58 0.08 -4.33 4.47
CA ILE A 58 0.21 -4.78 5.87
C ILE A 58 1.16 -5.96 5.95
N GLU A 59 1.00 -6.98 5.10
CA GLU A 59 1.90 -8.15 5.06
C GLU A 59 3.37 -7.74 4.85
N ALA A 60 3.64 -6.78 3.96
CA ALA A 60 4.98 -6.24 3.74
C ALA A 60 5.54 -5.57 5.00
N GLN A 61 4.71 -4.81 5.71
CA GLN A 61 5.09 -4.15 6.95
C GLN A 61 5.30 -5.13 8.11
N GLU A 62 4.46 -6.14 8.24
CA GLU A 62 4.65 -7.23 9.21
C GLU A 62 5.97 -7.96 8.94
N ARG A 63 6.33 -8.20 7.67
CA ARG A 63 7.64 -8.78 7.29
C ARG A 63 8.80 -7.85 7.65
N GLN A 64 8.67 -6.55 7.41
CA GLN A 64 9.68 -5.58 7.79
C GLN A 64 9.87 -5.53 9.32
N MET A 65 8.78 -5.55 10.09
CA MET A 65 8.81 -5.50 11.55
C MET A 65 9.35 -6.80 12.17
N SER A 66 8.96 -7.96 11.63
CA SER A 66 9.46 -9.26 12.08
C SER A 66 10.92 -9.50 11.71
N GLY A 67 11.39 -8.98 10.57
CA GLY A 67 12.79 -9.00 10.17
C GLY A 67 13.66 -7.95 10.88
N GLY A 68 13.06 -6.89 11.43
CA GLY A 68 13.74 -5.74 12.03
C GLY A 68 13.85 -5.74 13.56
N ALA A 69 13.19 -6.68 14.26
CA ALA A 69 13.26 -6.76 15.73
C ALA A 69 14.49 -7.52 16.27
N GLY A 70 15.38 -8.03 15.39
CA GLY A 70 16.50 -8.91 15.77
C GLY A 70 17.91 -8.44 15.40
N SER A 71 18.09 -7.27 14.80
CA SER A 71 19.43 -6.82 14.40
C SER A 71 19.59 -5.31 14.52
N GLY A 72 20.41 -4.86 15.49
CA GLY A 72 21.03 -3.53 15.38
C GLY A 72 21.13 -2.64 16.62
N MET A 73 20.61 -3.03 17.79
CA MET A 73 20.89 -2.28 19.04
C MET A 73 22.03 -2.92 19.85
N ASN A 74 23.17 -3.17 19.20
CA ASN A 74 24.46 -3.36 19.88
C ASN A 74 25.28 -2.07 19.71
N GLY A 75 24.80 -1.01 20.36
CA GLY A 75 25.61 0.15 20.66
C GLY A 75 26.45 -0.16 21.89
N ASN A 76 27.61 -0.80 21.66
CA ASN A 76 28.70 -0.88 22.62
C ASN A 76 29.19 0.55 22.92
N GLY A 77 28.47 1.28 23.76
CA GLY A 77 28.90 2.51 24.39
C GLY A 77 29.81 2.15 25.55
N SER A 78 31.00 1.68 25.23
CA SER A 78 32.06 1.43 26.20
C SER A 78 32.30 2.71 27.00
N ALA A 79 32.06 2.61 28.31
CA ALA A 79 32.58 3.54 29.29
C ALA A 79 34.09 3.71 29.08
N GLN A 80 34.54 4.92 28.74
CA GLN A 80 35.93 5.33 28.96
C GLN A 80 35.96 6.78 29.41
N TYR A 81 36.35 6.92 30.68
CA TYR A 81 36.76 8.09 31.46
C TYR A 81 35.72 9.18 31.73
#